data_AF-A0A183IY57-F1
#
_entry.id   AF-A0A183IY57-F1
#
_cell.length_a   1.000
_cell.length_b   1.000
_cell.length_c   1.000
_cell.angle_alpha   90.00
_cell.angle_beta   90.00
_cell.angle_gamma   90.00
#
_symmetry.space_group_name_H-M   'P 1'
#
loop_
_entity.id
_entity.type
_entity.pdbx_description
1 polymer ?
#
loop_
_entity_poly.entity_id
_entity_poly.type
_entity_poly.pdbx_seq_one_letter_code
_entity_poly.pdbx_strand_id
1 'polypeptide(L)'
;MTVEQYQTESIANSKQYGGSSDSIATMTMGIDMDKYIFPVNSTEVNFTPLSEANVGYCSSTSDVSKSEQMVERAKKSMHIPEGTTKPSQRRRNVVKRILRRLGKQNNLQQEHFATKIRKGTIDVWWLYDDGGLTILLPHLLTLPRSYLEGAKLRVFFAAKSNVDISAQQKGMSTLLKQFRINSSSVEIVPDMEEPPHEATMSQFNEIVEKFKVPDCNALPQMDKDMLVYTDDQEMSRYKEKTNNMLRTSEVLRHHSSNADLIILTFPVPRRGRVSAGLYLSWLEMLTAQIPPVLLIRGNQEPVLTLYT
;
A
#
# COMPACT_ATOMS: atom_id res chain seq x y z
N MET A 1 -65.74 -37.43 0.33
CA MET A 1 -64.52 -36.84 0.90
C MET A 1 -63.80 -36.11 -0.21
N THR A 2 -63.83 -34.79 -0.10
CA THR A 2 -63.18 -33.76 -0.92
C THR A 2 -61.66 -33.88 -0.92
N VAL A 3 -61.00 -33.48 -2.02
CA VAL A 3 -60.05 -32.34 -2.17
C VAL A 3 -59.75 -32.25 -3.69
N GLU A 4 -60.52 -31.47 -4.45
CA GLU A 4 -60.29 -30.08 -4.89
C GLU A 4 -59.11 -29.86 -5.86
N GLN A 5 -59.52 -29.52 -7.08
CA GLN A 5 -58.78 -28.94 -8.20
C GLN A 5 -58.32 -27.52 -7.86
N TYR A 6 -57.33 -26.97 -8.58
CA TYR A 6 -57.53 -25.72 -9.33
C TYR A 6 -56.37 -25.49 -10.32
N GLN A 7 -56.73 -25.59 -11.59
CA GLN A 7 -56.09 -25.00 -12.76
C GLN A 7 -56.97 -23.80 -13.13
N THR A 8 -56.40 -22.61 -13.38
CA THR A 8 -57.04 -21.60 -14.23
C THR A 8 -56.04 -20.57 -14.75
N GLU A 9 -56.11 -20.37 -16.06
CA GLU A 9 -55.47 -19.32 -16.86
C GLU A 9 -56.20 -17.97 -16.73
N SER A 10 -55.52 -16.87 -17.09
CA SER A 10 -56.06 -15.64 -17.75
C SER A 10 -55.03 -14.49 -17.58
N ILE A 11 -54.26 -14.13 -18.61
CA ILE A 11 -54.51 -13.10 -19.64
C ILE A 11 -54.49 -11.63 -19.14
N ALA A 12 -53.48 -10.92 -19.65
CA ALA A 12 -53.39 -9.49 -20.02
C ALA A 12 -53.68 -8.38 -18.98
N ASN A 13 -52.66 -7.55 -18.74
CA ASN A 13 -52.75 -6.11 -19.02
C ASN A 13 -51.37 -5.45 -19.11
N SER A 14 -50.86 -5.35 -20.34
CA SER A 14 -49.82 -4.40 -20.71
C SER A 14 -50.45 -3.02 -20.88
N LYS A 15 -50.19 -2.11 -19.93
CA LYS A 15 -50.27 -0.66 -20.19
C LYS A 15 -48.94 -0.03 -19.81
N GLN A 16 -48.34 0.56 -20.83
CA GLN A 16 -47.24 1.51 -20.74
C GLN A 16 -47.57 2.62 -19.74
N TYR A 17 -46.66 2.84 -18.80
CA TYR A 17 -46.32 4.18 -18.34
C TYR A 17 -44.80 4.29 -18.34
N GLY A 18 -44.31 5.15 -19.23
CA GLY A 18 -42.91 5.50 -19.32
C GLY A 18 -42.45 6.25 -18.07
N GLY A 19 -41.27 5.88 -17.60
CA GLY A 19 -40.56 6.52 -16.51
C GLY A 19 -39.16 5.95 -16.47
N SER A 20 -38.25 6.64 -17.16
CA SER A 20 -36.80 6.40 -17.20
C SER A 20 -36.24 6.17 -15.80
N SER A 21 -36.12 4.91 -15.41
CA SER A 21 -35.30 4.46 -14.28
C SER A 21 -34.14 3.68 -14.88
N ASP A 22 -33.19 4.43 -15.43
CA ASP A 22 -31.89 3.88 -15.76
C ASP A 22 -31.36 3.19 -14.49
N SER A 23 -31.25 1.89 -14.65
CA SER A 23 -30.77 0.96 -13.65
C SER A 23 -29.31 1.34 -13.40
N ILE A 24 -29.04 2.07 -12.32
CA ILE A 24 -27.72 2.07 -11.69
C ILE A 24 -27.60 0.67 -11.07
N ALA A 25 -27.42 -0.31 -11.96
CA ALA A 25 -26.98 -1.63 -11.62
C ALA A 25 -25.73 -1.46 -10.78
N THR A 26 -25.71 -2.16 -9.65
CA THR A 26 -24.55 -2.48 -8.84
C THR A 26 -23.34 -2.58 -9.74
N MET A 27 -22.57 -1.49 -9.84
CA MET A 27 -21.37 -1.43 -10.64
C MET A 27 -20.32 -2.13 -9.79
N THR A 28 -20.43 -3.46 -9.70
CA THR A 28 -19.42 -4.33 -9.10
C THR A 28 -18.11 -3.87 -9.73
N MET A 29 -17.19 -3.37 -8.92
CA MET A 29 -15.88 -2.95 -9.39
C MET A 29 -15.19 -4.20 -9.94
N GLY A 30 -15.45 -4.55 -11.20
CA GLY A 30 -14.92 -5.74 -11.85
C GLY A 30 -13.45 -5.57 -12.20
N ILE A 31 -12.65 -5.11 -11.24
CA ILE A 31 -11.22 -5.34 -11.22
C ILE A 31 -11.11 -6.85 -11.01
N ASP A 32 -10.34 -7.56 -11.84
CA ASP A 32 -10.13 -8.99 -11.65
C ASP A 32 -9.38 -9.19 -10.32
N MET A 33 -10.17 -9.44 -9.28
CA MET A 33 -9.71 -9.56 -7.91
C MET A 33 -8.75 -10.74 -7.78
N ASP A 34 -8.88 -11.80 -8.59
CA ASP A 34 -8.10 -13.03 -8.43
C ASP A 34 -6.64 -12.88 -8.90
N LYS A 35 -6.35 -11.92 -9.79
CA LYS A 35 -4.96 -11.61 -10.18
C LYS A 35 -4.16 -11.02 -9.04
N TYR A 36 -4.82 -10.32 -8.12
CA TYR A 36 -4.16 -9.48 -7.14
C TYR A 36 -4.51 -9.79 -5.68
N ILE A 37 -5.59 -10.53 -5.46
CA ILE A 37 -5.97 -11.22 -4.23
C ILE A 37 -5.60 -12.69 -4.41
N PHE A 38 -5.09 -13.32 -3.36
CA PHE A 38 -4.89 -14.76 -3.40
C PHE A 38 -6.29 -15.45 -3.36
N PRO A 39 -6.57 -16.56 -4.06
CA PRO A 39 -7.93 -17.11 -4.21
C PRO A 39 -8.53 -17.70 -2.92
N VAL A 40 -9.76 -17.29 -2.58
CA VAL A 40 -10.54 -17.61 -1.34
C VAL A 40 -11.22 -18.97 -1.45
N ASN A 41 -10.76 -19.94 -0.65
CA ASN A 41 -11.64 -20.99 -0.17
C ASN A 41 -11.99 -20.67 1.29
N SER A 42 -13.29 -20.54 1.54
CA SER A 42 -13.92 -20.10 2.78
C SER A 42 -13.53 -21.00 3.94
N THR A 43 -12.73 -20.49 4.86
CA THR A 43 -12.72 -20.92 6.26
C THR A 43 -12.57 -19.66 7.09
N GLU A 44 -13.63 -19.31 7.80
CA GLU A 44 -13.63 -18.21 8.78
C GLU A 44 -12.58 -18.52 9.85
N VAL A 45 -11.63 -17.60 10.05
CA VAL A 45 -10.66 -17.70 11.14
C VAL A 45 -10.94 -16.56 12.10
N ASN A 46 -11.41 -16.92 13.30
CA ASN A 46 -11.64 -16.00 14.41
C ASN A 46 -10.31 -15.36 14.85
N PHE A 47 -10.30 -14.03 14.94
CA PHE A 47 -9.20 -13.27 15.49
C PHE A 47 -9.20 -13.37 17.02
N THR A 48 -8.15 -13.97 17.59
CA THR A 48 -7.77 -13.71 19.00
C THR A 48 -6.68 -12.64 19.02
N PRO A 49 -6.79 -11.61 19.87
CA PRO A 49 -5.73 -10.62 20.01
C PRO A 49 -4.51 -11.26 20.69
N LEU A 50 -3.35 -11.16 20.07
CA LEU A 50 -2.08 -11.52 20.71
C LEU A 50 -1.71 -10.42 21.72
N SER A 51 -1.49 -10.83 22.97
CA SER A 51 -0.98 -9.97 24.04
C SER A 51 0.37 -9.38 23.69
N GLU A 52 0.60 -8.14 24.09
CA GLU A 52 1.83 -7.34 23.91
C GLU A 52 3.10 -8.13 24.29
N ALA A 53 3.74 -8.72 23.30
CA ALA A 53 5.14 -9.13 23.38
C ALA A 53 5.96 -8.09 22.62
N ASN A 54 6.95 -7.50 23.30
CA ASN A 54 7.87 -6.50 22.76
C ASN A 54 8.51 -6.98 21.44
N VAL A 55 7.97 -6.55 20.30
CA VAL A 55 8.58 -6.73 18.99
C VAL A 55 9.59 -5.60 18.80
N GLY A 56 10.88 -5.94 18.93
CA GLY A 56 11.98 -5.03 18.62
C GLY A 56 11.96 -4.66 17.14
N TYR A 57 11.87 -3.36 16.86
CA TYR A 57 11.99 -2.81 15.51
C TYR A 57 13.41 -3.05 14.97
N CYS A 58 13.52 -3.77 13.85
CA CYS A 58 14.76 -3.89 13.09
C CYS A 58 14.84 -2.70 12.11
N SER A 59 15.51 -1.62 12.52
CA SER A 59 15.97 -0.58 11.60
C SER A 59 17.31 -1.02 11.01
N SER A 60 17.55 -0.74 9.72
CA SER A 60 18.83 -0.98 9.06
C SER A 60 19.97 -0.30 9.85
N THR A 61 20.76 -1.11 10.55
CA THR A 61 21.57 -0.69 11.71
C THR A 61 22.94 -0.12 11.37
N SER A 62 23.44 -0.15 10.13
CA SER A 62 24.86 0.15 9.90
C SER A 62 25.26 1.63 10.06
N ASP A 63 24.41 2.58 9.62
CA ASP A 63 24.71 4.01 9.72
C ASP A 63 23.97 4.72 10.86
N VAL A 64 22.75 4.24 11.20
CA VAL A 64 22.03 4.70 12.40
C VAL A 64 22.82 4.34 13.66
N SER A 65 23.36 3.11 13.76
CA SER A 65 24.15 2.71 14.95
C SER A 65 25.42 3.52 15.15
N LYS A 66 26.12 3.92 14.07
CA LYS A 66 27.31 4.77 14.17
C LYS A 66 26.95 6.16 14.68
N SER A 67 25.85 6.74 14.21
CA SER A 67 25.37 8.04 14.65
C SER A 67 24.93 8.02 16.13
N GLU A 68 24.23 6.96 16.55
CA GLU A 68 23.80 6.76 17.94
C GLU A 68 24.98 6.53 18.88
N GLN A 69 25.97 5.72 18.48
CA GLN A 69 27.20 5.51 19.24
C GLN A 69 28.01 6.81 19.38
N MET A 70 28.04 7.68 18.37
CA MET A 70 28.69 8.99 18.44
C MET A 70 27.93 9.96 19.36
N VAL A 71 26.60 9.92 19.36
CA VAL A 71 25.75 10.72 20.27
C VAL A 71 25.97 10.28 21.72
N GLU A 72 26.02 8.98 22.00
CA GLU A 72 26.28 8.48 23.35
C GLU A 72 27.71 8.79 23.83
N ARG A 73 28.72 8.67 22.95
CA ARG A 73 30.08 9.13 23.28
C ARG A 73 30.13 10.64 23.58
N ALA A 74 29.40 11.45 22.83
CA ALA A 74 29.32 12.89 23.05
C ALA A 74 28.60 13.23 24.38
N LYS A 75 27.50 12.55 24.71
CA LYS A 75 26.81 12.69 26.01
C LYS A 75 27.69 12.25 27.18
N LYS A 76 28.39 11.11 27.05
CA LYS A 76 29.32 10.61 28.07
C LYS A 76 30.48 11.58 28.32
N SER A 77 30.94 12.31 27.29
CA SER A 77 31.94 13.37 27.44
C SER A 77 31.45 14.61 28.22
N MET A 78 30.13 14.76 28.40
CA MET A 78 29.53 15.81 29.24
C MET A 78 29.26 15.36 30.68
N HIS A 79 29.30 14.05 30.95
CA HIS A 79 29.10 13.52 32.29
C HIS A 79 30.37 13.78 33.13
N ILE A 80 30.18 14.35 34.33
CA ILE A 80 31.26 14.70 35.25
C ILE A 80 31.20 13.67 36.38
N PRO A 81 32.21 12.79 36.55
CA PRO A 81 32.30 11.95 37.73
C PRO A 81 32.38 12.82 38.99
N GLU A 82 31.64 12.46 40.03
CA GLU A 82 31.65 13.16 41.31
C GLU A 82 33.10 13.28 41.81
N GLY A 83 33.61 14.52 41.91
CA GLY A 83 34.97 14.82 42.39
C GLY A 83 35.92 15.50 41.39
N THR A 84 35.51 15.77 40.14
CA THR A 84 36.38 16.48 39.16
C THR A 84 35.84 17.84 38.72
N THR A 85 36.74 18.79 38.43
CA THR A 85 36.39 20.16 38.03
C THR A 85 35.61 20.21 36.72
N LYS A 86 34.55 21.02 36.71
CA LYS A 86 33.63 21.21 35.58
C LYS A 86 34.36 21.47 34.24
N PRO A 87 33.95 20.84 33.13
CA PRO A 87 34.57 21.04 31.82
C PRO A 87 34.42 22.49 31.35
N SER A 88 35.46 23.00 30.66
CA SER A 88 35.52 24.38 30.21
C SER A 88 34.33 24.77 29.32
N GLN A 89 33.88 26.03 29.44
CA GLN A 89 32.72 26.55 28.73
C GLN A 89 32.84 26.40 27.21
N ARG A 90 34.07 26.51 26.68
CA ARG A 90 34.39 26.33 25.26
C ARG A 90 34.14 24.88 24.79
N ARG A 91 34.52 23.88 25.60
CA ARG A 91 34.27 22.45 25.31
C ARG A 91 32.79 22.12 25.30
N ARG A 92 32.02 22.62 26.29
CA ARG A 92 30.55 22.46 26.33
C ARG A 92 29.87 23.03 25.09
N ASN A 93 30.30 24.20 24.62
CA ASN A 93 29.72 24.84 23.45
C ASN A 93 29.99 24.07 22.15
N VAL A 94 31.16 23.44 22.02
CA VAL A 94 31.51 22.59 20.87
C VAL A 94 30.66 21.31 20.87
N VAL A 95 30.57 20.61 22.01
CA VAL A 95 29.77 19.38 22.13
C VAL A 95 28.27 19.64 21.90
N LYS A 96 27.73 20.73 22.46
CA LYS A 96 26.33 21.15 22.18
C LYS A 96 26.09 21.43 20.70
N ARG A 97 27.07 22.00 19.98
CA ARG A 97 26.96 22.28 18.55
C ARG A 97 26.99 21.01 17.71
N ILE A 98 27.82 20.03 18.10
CA ILE A 98 27.89 18.71 17.47
C ILE A 98 26.58 17.94 17.69
N LEU A 99 26.07 17.89 18.93
CA LEU A 99 24.79 17.24 19.25
C LEU A 99 23.61 17.87 18.49
N ARG A 100 23.58 19.20 18.32
CA ARG A 100 22.55 19.86 17.49
C ARG A 100 22.65 19.51 16.00
N ARG A 101 23.86 19.31 15.48
CA ARG A 101 24.06 18.92 14.07
C ARG A 101 23.70 17.47 13.83
N LEU A 102 24.07 16.58 14.74
CA LEU A 102 23.75 15.15 14.67
C LEU A 102 22.23 14.91 14.86
N GLY A 103 21.58 15.61 15.80
CA GLY A 103 20.13 15.55 15.96
C GLY A 103 19.33 16.08 14.75
N LYS A 104 19.91 17.01 13.97
CA LYS A 104 19.29 17.49 12.73
C LYS A 104 19.34 16.47 11.59
N GLN A 105 20.36 15.61 11.52
CA GLN A 105 20.47 14.64 10.43
C GLN A 105 19.40 13.53 10.52
N ASN A 106 19.05 13.09 11.72
CA ASN A 106 17.96 12.11 11.91
C ASN A 106 16.56 12.75 11.81
N ASN A 107 16.44 14.08 11.99
CA ASN A 107 15.18 14.81 11.88
C ASN A 107 14.77 15.20 10.44
N LEU A 108 15.66 15.14 9.45
CA LEU A 108 15.38 15.64 8.10
C LEU A 108 14.17 14.94 7.44
N GLN A 109 13.99 13.63 7.68
CA GLN A 109 12.84 12.89 7.16
C GLN A 109 11.56 13.12 7.98
N GLN A 110 11.67 13.29 9.31
CA GLN A 110 10.50 13.57 10.16
C GLN A 110 9.96 14.99 9.98
N GLU A 111 10.82 15.98 9.70
CA GLU A 111 10.36 17.35 9.44
C GLU A 111 9.66 17.51 8.08
N HIS A 112 9.90 16.59 7.13
CA HIS A 112 9.26 16.61 5.82
C HIS A 112 7.73 16.61 5.91
N PHE A 113 7.17 15.82 6.84
CA PHE A 113 5.73 15.72 7.08
C PHE A 113 5.20 16.72 8.13
N ALA A 114 6.11 17.37 8.87
CA ALA A 114 5.74 18.36 9.89
C ALA A 114 5.48 19.75 9.29
N THR A 115 6.05 20.04 8.12
CA THR A 115 5.88 21.32 7.44
C THR A 115 4.88 21.22 6.30
N LYS A 116 4.04 22.26 6.15
CA LYS A 116 3.08 22.34 5.05
C LYS A 116 3.80 22.43 3.71
N ILE A 117 3.51 21.46 2.84
CA ILE A 117 3.94 21.44 1.44
C ILE A 117 2.96 22.29 0.65
N ARG A 118 3.48 23.30 -0.06
CA ARG A 118 2.65 24.17 -0.90
C ARG A 118 2.52 23.58 -2.30
N LYS A 119 1.30 23.50 -2.82
CA LYS A 119 0.99 22.97 -4.16
C LYS A 119 1.49 21.53 -4.35
N GLY A 120 1.38 20.72 -3.29
CA GLY A 120 1.78 19.32 -3.36
C GLY A 120 0.94 18.50 -4.34
N THR A 121 1.41 17.32 -4.68
CA THR A 121 0.72 16.35 -5.53
C THR A 121 0.64 15.01 -4.81
N ILE A 122 -0.58 14.48 -4.71
CA ILE A 122 -0.86 13.16 -4.16
C ILE A 122 -1.31 12.26 -5.30
N ASP A 123 -0.58 11.18 -5.50
CA ASP A 123 -0.91 10.16 -6.49
C ASP A 123 -1.55 8.97 -5.79
N VAL A 124 -2.77 8.63 -6.19
CA VAL A 124 -3.54 7.53 -5.61
C VAL A 124 -3.63 6.41 -6.62
N TRP A 125 -2.98 5.29 -6.33
CA TRP A 125 -3.03 4.06 -7.10
C TRP A 125 -4.08 3.15 -6.52
N TRP A 126 -5.32 3.33 -7.01
CA TRP A 126 -6.46 2.55 -6.56
C TRP A 126 -6.56 1.26 -7.39
N LEU A 127 -5.74 0.29 -7.01
CA LEU A 127 -5.60 -0.97 -7.74
C LEU A 127 -6.61 -2.02 -7.28
N TYR A 128 -7.07 -1.98 -6.03
CA TYR A 128 -8.04 -2.93 -5.47
C TYR A 128 -9.14 -2.22 -4.70
N ASP A 129 -10.29 -2.87 -4.61
CA ASP A 129 -11.35 -2.44 -3.71
C ASP A 129 -10.95 -2.71 -2.25
N ASP A 130 -10.82 -1.63 -1.48
CA ASP A 130 -10.51 -1.64 -0.06
C ASP A 130 -11.62 -0.99 0.77
N GLY A 131 -12.83 -0.93 0.23
CA GLY A 131 -13.96 -0.23 0.86
C GLY A 131 -13.94 1.29 0.64
N GLY A 132 -12.98 1.80 -0.15
CA GLY A 132 -12.83 3.22 -0.47
C GLY A 132 -11.86 3.97 0.45
N LEU A 133 -11.19 3.28 1.37
CA LEU A 133 -10.22 3.88 2.30
C LEU A 133 -9.03 4.49 1.55
N THR A 134 -8.57 3.83 0.48
CA THR A 134 -7.45 4.27 -0.40
C THR A 134 -7.71 5.66 -1.00
N ILE A 135 -8.97 6.07 -1.17
CA ILE A 135 -9.31 7.41 -1.68
C ILE A 135 -9.71 8.36 -0.56
N LEU A 136 -10.42 7.86 0.47
CA LEU A 136 -10.84 8.69 1.59
C LEU A 136 -9.64 9.34 2.29
N LEU A 137 -8.61 8.56 2.59
CA LEU A 137 -7.44 9.05 3.32
C LEU A 137 -6.72 10.21 2.59
N PRO A 138 -6.34 10.08 1.30
CA PRO A 138 -5.71 11.20 0.59
C PRO A 138 -6.65 12.38 0.42
N HIS A 139 -7.97 12.17 0.28
CA HIS A 139 -8.92 13.28 0.28
C HIS A 139 -8.84 14.09 1.59
N LEU A 140 -8.82 13.41 2.75
CA LEU A 140 -8.65 14.06 4.05
C LEU A 140 -7.33 14.82 4.16
N LEU A 141 -6.25 14.29 3.57
CA LEU A 141 -4.95 14.97 3.54
C LEU A 141 -4.97 16.27 2.72
N THR A 142 -5.92 16.47 1.81
CA THR A 142 -6.08 17.75 1.09
C THR A 142 -6.83 18.83 1.88
N LEU A 143 -7.47 18.46 3.00
CA LEU A 143 -8.29 19.38 3.80
C LEU A 143 -7.46 20.35 4.64
N PRO A 144 -8.05 21.46 5.14
CA PRO A 144 -7.37 22.43 5.98
C PRO A 144 -6.70 21.80 7.20
N ARG A 145 -5.51 22.32 7.56
CA ARG A 145 -4.67 21.87 8.69
C ARG A 145 -3.88 20.57 8.45
N SER A 146 -3.97 19.98 7.27
CA SER A 146 -3.03 18.93 6.83
C SER A 146 -1.75 19.54 6.25
N TYR A 147 -0.64 18.80 6.31
CA TYR A 147 0.62 19.20 5.67
C TYR A 147 0.51 19.23 4.14
N LEU A 148 -0.47 18.52 3.54
CA LEU A 148 -0.79 18.51 2.11
C LEU A 148 -2.07 19.29 1.78
N GLU A 149 -2.44 20.26 2.62
CA GLU A 149 -3.63 21.07 2.38
C GLU A 149 -3.60 21.73 0.98
N GLY A 150 -4.66 21.51 0.21
CA GLY A 150 -4.81 22.01 -1.15
C GLY A 150 -3.93 21.30 -2.20
N ALA A 151 -3.37 20.13 -1.87
CA ALA A 151 -2.64 19.32 -2.83
C ALA A 151 -3.53 18.83 -3.99
N LYS A 152 -2.92 18.66 -5.16
CA LYS A 152 -3.56 18.09 -6.35
C LYS A 152 -3.68 16.58 -6.19
N LEU A 153 -4.90 16.05 -6.30
CA LEU A 153 -5.17 14.64 -6.17
C LEU A 153 -5.30 13.98 -7.55
N ARG A 154 -4.30 13.17 -7.95
CA ARG A 154 -4.34 12.38 -9.20
C ARG A 154 -4.70 10.94 -8.86
N VAL A 155 -5.69 10.37 -9.54
CA VAL A 155 -6.14 9.00 -9.26
C VAL A 155 -5.87 8.11 -10.47
N PHE A 156 -5.12 7.05 -10.24
CA PHE A 156 -4.71 6.06 -11.24
C PHE A 156 -5.46 4.75 -11.01
N PHE A 157 -5.93 4.17 -12.10
CA PHE A 157 -6.62 2.88 -12.14
C PHE A 157 -5.94 1.98 -13.16
N ALA A 158 -5.87 0.68 -12.89
CA ALA A 158 -5.50 -0.29 -13.92
C ALA A 158 -6.62 -0.42 -14.95
N ALA A 159 -6.27 -0.45 -16.24
CA ALA A 159 -7.23 -0.70 -17.30
C ALA A 159 -7.78 -2.12 -17.22
N LYS A 160 -8.99 -2.32 -17.78
CA LYS A 160 -9.54 -3.66 -18.01
C LYS A 160 -9.53 -3.94 -19.50
N SER A 161 -9.05 -5.12 -19.88
CA SER A 161 -8.76 -5.50 -21.26
C SER A 161 -9.99 -5.54 -22.19
N ASN A 162 -11.20 -5.39 -21.65
CA ASN A 162 -12.48 -5.55 -22.36
C ASN A 162 -13.38 -4.30 -22.39
N VAL A 163 -12.94 -3.15 -21.87
CA VAL A 163 -13.74 -1.92 -21.89
C VAL A 163 -12.90 -0.77 -22.43
N ASP A 164 -13.54 0.10 -23.20
CA ASP A 164 -12.92 1.32 -23.69
C ASP A 164 -12.38 2.19 -22.52
N ILE A 165 -11.13 2.61 -22.66
CA ILE A 165 -10.40 3.42 -21.68
C ILE A 165 -11.15 4.71 -21.38
N SER A 166 -11.73 5.35 -22.41
CA SER A 166 -12.45 6.62 -22.24
C SER A 166 -13.73 6.45 -21.41
N ALA A 167 -14.45 5.34 -21.62
CA ALA A 167 -15.63 4.99 -20.85
C ALA A 167 -15.28 4.68 -19.39
N GLN A 168 -14.19 3.94 -19.15
CA GLN A 168 -13.69 3.67 -17.79
C GLN A 168 -13.32 4.96 -17.07
N GLN A 169 -12.56 5.83 -17.72
CA GLN A 169 -12.14 7.12 -17.16
C GLN A 169 -13.35 7.99 -16.78
N LYS A 170 -14.36 8.07 -17.66
CA LYS A 170 -15.60 8.81 -17.40
C LYS A 170 -16.38 8.21 -16.23
N GLY A 171 -16.49 6.88 -16.17
CA GLY A 171 -17.16 6.17 -15.09
C GLY A 171 -16.50 6.45 -13.73
N MET A 172 -15.18 6.28 -13.65
CA MET A 172 -14.41 6.53 -12.42
C MET A 172 -14.45 8.00 -12.01
N SER A 173 -14.37 8.93 -12.96
CA SER A 173 -14.56 10.36 -12.65
C SER A 173 -15.95 10.66 -12.11
N THR A 174 -17.00 10.00 -12.62
CA THR A 174 -18.37 10.19 -12.14
C THR A 174 -18.52 9.66 -10.71
N LEU A 175 -17.95 8.49 -10.43
CA LEU A 175 -17.95 7.88 -9.11
C LEU A 175 -17.27 8.78 -8.06
N LEU A 176 -16.08 9.31 -8.34
CA LEU A 176 -15.37 10.21 -7.43
C LEU A 176 -16.17 11.49 -7.14
N LYS A 177 -16.85 12.04 -8.16
CA LYS A 177 -17.74 13.19 -7.99
C LYS A 177 -18.93 12.88 -7.09
N GLN A 178 -19.50 11.69 -7.18
CA GLN A 178 -20.59 11.26 -6.29
C GLN A 178 -20.14 11.17 -4.84
N PHE A 179 -18.90 10.75 -4.59
CA PHE A 179 -18.27 10.81 -3.26
C PHE A 179 -17.82 12.21 -2.84
N ARG A 180 -18.05 13.24 -3.67
CA ARG A 180 -17.62 14.64 -3.47
C ARG A 180 -16.10 14.78 -3.32
N ILE A 181 -15.35 13.86 -3.93
CA ILE A 181 -13.89 13.88 -3.94
C ILE A 181 -13.42 14.59 -5.21
N ASN A 182 -12.87 15.78 -5.04
CA ASN A 182 -12.33 16.56 -6.14
C ASN A 182 -10.93 16.07 -6.52
N SER A 183 -10.83 15.21 -7.52
CA SER A 183 -9.56 14.84 -8.16
C SER A 183 -9.18 15.82 -9.27
N SER A 184 -7.89 16.08 -9.45
CA SER A 184 -7.35 16.90 -10.54
C SER A 184 -7.25 16.13 -11.85
N SER A 185 -6.94 14.82 -11.78
CA SER A 185 -6.95 13.93 -12.94
C SER A 185 -7.40 12.53 -12.52
N VAL A 186 -8.03 11.84 -13.46
CA VAL A 186 -8.33 10.40 -13.39
C VAL A 186 -7.68 9.77 -14.60
N GLU A 187 -6.75 8.86 -14.38
CA GLU A 187 -5.92 8.24 -15.41
C GLU A 187 -6.10 6.72 -15.36
N ILE A 188 -6.31 6.11 -16.52
CA ILE A 188 -6.45 4.67 -16.68
C ILE A 188 -5.19 4.15 -17.35
N VAL A 189 -4.52 3.20 -16.72
CA VAL A 189 -3.17 2.75 -17.08
C VAL A 189 -3.27 1.36 -17.74
N PRO A 190 -3.02 1.24 -19.06
CA PRO A 190 -3.25 0.00 -19.81
C PRO A 190 -2.12 -1.03 -19.71
N ASP A 191 -0.91 -0.60 -19.39
CA ASP A 191 0.33 -1.37 -19.49
C ASP A 191 0.68 -2.15 -18.21
N MET A 192 -0.23 -2.19 -17.24
CA MET A 192 -0.07 -2.90 -15.96
C MET A 192 0.05 -4.43 -16.11
N GLU A 193 -0.44 -5.01 -17.21
CA GLU A 193 -0.42 -6.45 -17.49
C GLU A 193 0.76 -6.91 -18.36
N GLU A 194 1.61 -5.98 -18.79
CA GLU A 194 2.79 -6.30 -19.59
C GLU A 194 3.88 -7.00 -18.76
N PRO A 195 4.71 -7.85 -19.37
CA PRO A 195 5.84 -8.45 -18.66
C PRO A 195 6.82 -7.34 -18.19
N PRO A 196 7.42 -7.49 -16.99
CA PRO A 196 8.42 -6.54 -16.52
C PRO A 196 9.69 -6.57 -17.39
N HIS A 197 10.45 -5.48 -17.36
CA HIS A 197 11.72 -5.39 -18.04
C HIS A 197 12.75 -6.35 -17.44
N GLU A 198 13.66 -6.85 -18.28
CA GLU A 198 14.72 -7.78 -17.86
C GLU A 198 15.60 -7.19 -16.74
N ALA A 199 15.88 -5.88 -16.79
CA ALA A 199 16.63 -5.19 -15.75
C ALA A 199 15.93 -5.25 -14.37
N THR A 200 14.61 -5.04 -14.33
CA THR A 200 13.80 -5.12 -13.11
C THR A 200 13.76 -6.56 -12.59
N MET A 201 13.65 -7.53 -13.49
CA MET A 201 13.71 -8.95 -13.13
C MET A 201 15.07 -9.33 -12.53
N SER A 202 16.16 -8.82 -13.09
CA SER A 202 17.51 -9.04 -12.58
C SER A 202 17.68 -8.48 -11.17
N GLN A 203 17.20 -7.26 -10.92
CA GLN A 203 17.21 -6.64 -9.57
C GLN A 203 16.40 -7.46 -8.56
N PHE A 204 15.22 -7.93 -8.96
CA PHE A 204 14.40 -8.78 -8.12
C PHE A 204 15.11 -10.09 -7.76
N ASN A 205 15.71 -10.75 -8.74
CA ASN A 205 16.44 -12.00 -8.52
C ASN A 205 17.62 -11.80 -7.55
N GLU A 206 18.34 -10.68 -7.62
CA GLU A 206 19.42 -10.36 -6.68
C GLU A 206 18.93 -10.24 -5.22
N ILE A 207 17.74 -9.67 -5.01
CA ILE A 207 17.12 -9.55 -3.68
C ILE A 207 16.68 -10.93 -3.17
N VAL A 208 15.98 -11.69 -4.01
CA VAL A 208 15.42 -12.99 -3.65
C VAL A 208 16.49 -14.04 -3.39
N GLU A 209 17.62 -13.98 -4.09
CA GLU A 209 18.72 -14.95 -3.93
C GLU A 209 19.20 -15.04 -2.47
N LYS A 210 19.10 -13.95 -1.70
CA LYS A 210 19.47 -13.90 -0.28
C LYS A 210 18.58 -14.79 0.61
N PHE A 211 17.39 -15.12 0.14
CA PHE A 211 16.38 -15.91 0.85
C PHE A 211 16.08 -17.24 0.15
N LYS A 212 16.81 -17.56 -0.91
CA LYS A 212 16.57 -18.75 -1.73
C LYS A 212 17.23 -19.99 -1.12
N VAL A 213 16.50 -21.09 -1.08
CA VAL A 213 16.99 -22.40 -0.65
C VAL A 213 16.61 -23.48 -1.69
N PRO A 214 17.36 -24.59 -1.78
CA PRO A 214 17.04 -25.65 -2.75
C PRO A 214 15.68 -26.33 -2.50
N ASP A 215 15.31 -26.53 -1.24
CA ASP A 215 14.02 -27.11 -0.83
C ASP A 215 13.62 -26.57 0.53
N CYS A 216 12.46 -25.91 0.60
CA CYS A 216 11.91 -25.41 1.84
C CYS A 216 11.49 -26.53 2.81
N ASN A 217 11.15 -27.73 2.30
CA ASN A 217 10.73 -28.87 3.13
C ASN A 217 11.89 -29.54 3.88
N ALA A 218 13.12 -29.33 3.41
CA ALA A 218 14.32 -29.85 4.05
C ALA A 218 14.76 -29.03 5.28
N LEU A 219 14.17 -27.84 5.48
CA LEU A 219 14.41 -27.02 6.66
C LEU A 219 13.80 -27.70 7.90
N PRO A 220 14.40 -27.52 9.10
CA PRO A 220 13.78 -27.96 10.35
C PRO A 220 12.34 -27.44 10.42
N GLN A 221 11.41 -28.22 11.00
CA GLN A 221 9.99 -27.86 11.08
C GLN A 221 9.81 -26.48 11.75
N MET A 222 9.84 -25.44 10.94
CA MET A 222 9.46 -24.09 11.30
C MET A 222 7.97 -23.95 11.05
N ASP A 223 7.33 -23.11 11.85
CA ASP A 223 5.95 -22.74 11.58
C ASP A 223 5.84 -22.20 10.15
N LYS A 224 4.90 -22.73 9.36
CA LYS A 224 4.66 -22.28 7.98
C LYS A 224 4.32 -20.79 7.93
N ASP A 225 3.77 -20.25 9.01
CA ASP A 225 3.47 -18.83 9.13
C ASP A 225 4.71 -17.95 9.34
N MET A 226 5.87 -18.54 9.66
CA MET A 226 7.15 -17.86 9.89
C MET A 226 8.24 -18.29 8.90
N LEU A 227 7.87 -18.91 7.77
CA LEU A 227 8.84 -19.32 6.77
C LEU A 227 9.42 -18.09 6.05
N VAL A 228 10.71 -17.83 6.30
CA VAL A 228 11.44 -16.72 5.66
C VAL A 228 11.94 -17.10 4.27
N TYR A 229 12.33 -18.36 4.08
CA TYR A 229 13.00 -18.81 2.85
C TYR A 229 12.01 -19.19 1.74
N THR A 230 12.47 -19.06 0.50
CA THR A 230 11.72 -19.42 -0.72
C THR A 230 12.49 -20.44 -1.55
N ASP A 231 11.79 -21.24 -2.35
CA ASP A 231 12.37 -22.23 -3.26
C ASP A 231 11.89 -22.01 -4.71
N ASP A 232 12.51 -22.74 -5.64
CA ASP A 232 12.16 -22.65 -7.06
C ASP A 232 10.70 -23.06 -7.37
N GLN A 233 10.11 -23.92 -6.53
CA GLN A 233 8.72 -24.36 -6.70
C GLN A 233 7.75 -23.22 -6.36
N GLU A 234 7.97 -22.53 -5.24
CA GLU A 234 7.20 -21.36 -4.82
C GLU A 234 7.35 -20.21 -5.82
N MET A 235 8.58 -19.91 -6.25
CA MET A 235 8.84 -18.87 -7.25
C MET A 235 8.11 -19.16 -8.56
N SER A 236 8.12 -20.42 -9.02
CA SER A 236 7.39 -20.83 -10.22
C SER A 236 5.88 -20.70 -10.05
N ARG A 237 5.36 -21.06 -8.86
CA ARG A 237 3.93 -20.95 -8.51
C ARG A 237 3.44 -19.51 -8.52
N TYR A 238 4.26 -18.56 -8.07
CA TYR A 238 3.92 -17.14 -7.98
C TYR A 238 4.56 -16.28 -9.07
N LYS A 239 4.96 -16.88 -10.20
CA LYS A 239 5.62 -16.18 -11.32
C LYS A 239 4.77 -15.03 -11.87
N GLU A 240 3.50 -15.27 -12.18
CA GLU A 240 2.60 -14.23 -12.70
C GLU A 240 2.43 -13.10 -11.71
N LYS A 241 2.25 -13.42 -10.42
CA LYS A 241 2.12 -12.43 -9.35
C LYS A 241 3.36 -11.57 -9.23
N THR A 242 4.53 -12.21 -9.28
CA THR A 242 5.83 -11.54 -9.28
C THR A 242 5.91 -10.58 -10.46
N ASN A 243 5.60 -11.05 -11.68
CA ASN A 243 5.60 -10.20 -12.88
C ASN A 243 4.71 -8.97 -12.71
N ASN A 244 3.48 -9.15 -12.21
CA ASN A 244 2.54 -8.04 -12.00
C ASN A 244 3.05 -7.02 -10.97
N MET A 245 3.66 -7.48 -9.88
CA MET A 245 4.26 -6.59 -8.86
C MET A 245 5.45 -5.81 -9.43
N LEU A 246 6.33 -6.49 -10.18
CA LEU A 246 7.47 -5.86 -10.83
C LEU A 246 7.03 -4.85 -11.89
N ARG A 247 6.05 -5.20 -12.73
CA ARG A 247 5.49 -4.27 -13.72
C ARG A 247 4.85 -3.05 -13.06
N THR A 248 4.05 -3.27 -12.01
CA THR A 248 3.46 -2.19 -11.21
C THR A 248 4.54 -1.24 -10.68
N SER A 249 5.67 -1.77 -10.20
CA SER A 249 6.77 -0.95 -9.71
C SER A 249 7.38 -0.04 -10.79
N GLU A 250 7.48 -0.51 -12.04
CA GLU A 250 7.99 0.28 -13.16
C GLU A 250 7.03 1.40 -13.53
N VAL A 251 5.75 1.06 -13.61
CA VAL A 251 4.67 1.99 -13.93
C VAL A 251 4.56 3.08 -12.85
N LEU A 252 4.66 2.71 -11.57
CA LEU A 252 4.71 3.64 -10.43
C LEU A 252 5.87 4.64 -10.58
N ARG A 253 7.08 4.14 -10.89
CA ARG A 253 8.26 4.99 -11.13
C ARG A 253 8.04 5.93 -12.31
N HIS A 254 7.41 5.46 -13.38
CA HIS A 254 7.17 6.26 -14.58
C HIS A 254 6.20 7.43 -14.32
N HIS A 255 5.05 7.15 -13.70
CA HIS A 255 3.97 8.14 -13.56
C HIS A 255 4.08 9.02 -12.30
N SER A 256 4.70 8.51 -11.23
CA SER A 256 4.65 9.09 -9.89
C SER A 256 6.02 9.48 -9.31
N SER A 257 7.08 9.53 -10.11
CA SER A 257 8.44 9.94 -9.67
C SER A 257 8.52 11.33 -9.03
N ASN A 258 7.60 12.24 -9.38
CA ASN A 258 7.57 13.62 -8.88
C ASN A 258 6.44 13.89 -7.88
N ALA A 259 5.77 12.85 -7.37
CA ALA A 259 4.72 13.01 -6.37
C ALA A 259 5.31 13.39 -5.00
N ASP A 260 4.56 14.12 -4.17
CA ASP A 260 4.92 14.37 -2.78
C ASP A 260 4.50 13.21 -1.86
N LEU A 261 3.45 12.49 -2.27
CA LEU A 261 2.96 11.29 -1.60
C LEU A 261 2.33 10.35 -2.61
N ILE A 262 2.70 9.07 -2.55
CA ILE A 262 2.05 7.99 -3.29
C ILE A 262 1.20 7.18 -2.32
N ILE A 263 -0.10 7.12 -2.57
CA ILE A 263 -0.98 6.17 -1.91
C ILE A 263 -1.12 4.95 -2.81
N LEU A 264 -0.86 3.77 -2.26
CA LEU A 264 -0.95 2.52 -3.00
C LEU A 264 -1.72 1.49 -2.18
N THR A 265 -2.65 0.78 -2.82
CA THR A 265 -3.33 -0.31 -2.14
C THR A 265 -2.35 -1.43 -1.80
N PHE A 266 -2.31 -1.85 -0.54
CA PHE A 266 -1.35 -2.81 -0.01
C PHE A 266 -1.63 -4.21 -0.58
N PRO A 267 -0.65 -4.86 -1.23
CA PRO A 267 -0.82 -6.20 -1.78
C PRO A 267 -0.83 -7.23 -0.64
N VAL A 268 -1.99 -7.79 -0.30
CA VAL A 268 -2.11 -8.67 0.87
C VAL A 268 -1.69 -10.11 0.57
N PRO A 269 -0.71 -10.68 1.26
CA PRO A 269 -0.39 -12.10 1.19
C PRO A 269 -1.41 -12.94 1.96
N ARG A 270 -1.63 -14.18 1.51
CA ARG A 270 -2.31 -15.18 2.33
C ARG A 270 -1.32 -15.78 3.33
N ARG A 271 -1.76 -15.87 4.59
CA ARG A 271 -1.03 -16.59 5.63
C ARG A 271 -0.75 -18.03 5.21
N GLY A 272 0.47 -18.49 5.50
CA GLY A 272 0.94 -19.84 5.17
C GLY A 272 1.01 -20.20 3.68
N ARG A 273 0.81 -19.26 2.76
CA ARG A 273 0.87 -19.52 1.30
C ARG A 273 2.08 -18.93 0.59
N VAL A 274 2.61 -17.83 1.12
CA VAL A 274 3.79 -17.15 0.57
C VAL A 274 4.81 -16.99 1.70
N SER A 275 6.06 -17.34 1.42
CA SER A 275 7.18 -17.09 2.30
C SER A 275 7.39 -15.59 2.53
N ALA A 276 7.85 -15.24 3.73
CA ALA A 276 8.09 -13.84 4.08
C ALA A 276 9.18 -13.22 3.18
N GLY A 277 10.22 -13.98 2.81
CA GLY A 277 11.30 -13.50 1.94
C GLY A 277 10.80 -13.14 0.54
N LEU A 278 9.97 -13.99 -0.08
CA LEU A 278 9.39 -13.70 -1.40
C LEU A 278 8.45 -12.48 -1.33
N TYR A 279 7.57 -12.44 -0.33
CA TYR A 279 6.63 -11.34 -0.17
C TYR A 279 7.32 -9.99 0.09
N LEU A 280 8.30 -9.97 1.00
CA LEU A 280 9.08 -8.76 1.29
C LEU A 280 9.91 -8.31 0.08
N SER A 281 10.39 -9.24 -0.74
CA SER A 281 11.08 -8.90 -2.00
C SER A 281 10.15 -8.18 -2.97
N TRP A 282 8.87 -8.55 -3.04
CA TRP A 282 7.89 -7.79 -3.84
C TRP A 282 7.67 -6.38 -3.29
N LEU A 283 7.53 -6.23 -1.97
CA LEU A 283 7.34 -4.91 -1.34
C LEU A 283 8.56 -3.99 -1.52
N GLU A 284 9.76 -4.55 -1.42
CA GLU A 284 11.01 -3.84 -1.69
C GLU A 284 11.00 -3.32 -3.13
N MET A 285 10.74 -4.18 -4.12
CA MET A 285 10.68 -3.77 -5.52
C MET A 285 9.61 -2.71 -5.80
N LEU A 286 8.45 -2.83 -5.15
CA LEU A 286 7.32 -1.92 -5.29
C LEU A 286 7.60 -0.52 -4.73
N THR A 287 8.40 -0.44 -3.66
CA THR A 287 8.69 0.80 -2.93
C THR A 287 10.10 1.36 -3.16
N ALA A 288 10.93 0.64 -3.90
CA ALA A 288 12.27 1.06 -4.25
C ALA A 288 12.25 2.27 -5.20
N GLN A 289 13.06 3.27 -4.87
CA GLN A 289 13.38 4.42 -5.73
C GLN A 289 12.16 5.25 -6.15
N ILE A 290 11.16 5.34 -5.27
CA ILE A 290 9.99 6.22 -5.45
C ILE A 290 9.83 7.19 -4.26
N PRO A 291 9.06 8.29 -4.44
CA PRO A 291 8.69 9.18 -3.35
C PRO A 291 8.02 8.45 -2.17
N PRO A 292 7.79 9.13 -1.03
CA PRO A 292 7.14 8.52 0.12
C PRO A 292 5.85 7.78 -0.25
N VAL A 293 5.77 6.51 0.12
CA VAL A 293 4.63 5.63 -0.18
C VAL A 293 3.88 5.32 1.10
N LEU A 294 2.57 5.45 1.05
CA LEU A 294 1.66 4.93 2.05
C LEU A 294 0.90 3.74 1.47
N LEU A 295 1.22 2.56 1.97
CA LEU A 295 0.53 1.33 1.65
C LEU A 295 -0.73 1.20 2.52
N ILE A 296 -1.91 1.14 1.91
CA ILE A 296 -3.20 1.13 2.62
C ILE A 296 -3.92 -0.19 2.40
N ARG A 297 -4.46 -0.74 3.50
CA ARG A 297 -5.39 -1.86 3.45
C ARG A 297 -6.62 -1.53 4.28
N GLY A 298 -7.80 -1.52 3.65
CA GLY A 298 -9.07 -1.52 4.35
C GLY A 298 -9.51 -2.92 4.80
N ASN A 299 -10.56 -2.98 5.61
CA ASN A 299 -11.24 -4.21 6.05
C ASN A 299 -12.35 -4.66 5.08
N GLN A 300 -12.39 -4.09 3.86
CA GLN A 300 -13.41 -4.35 2.83
C GLN A 300 -14.82 -3.86 3.20
N GLU A 301 -15.03 -3.25 4.37
CA GLU A 301 -16.29 -2.60 4.69
C GLU A 301 -16.34 -1.21 4.04
N PRO A 302 -17.45 -0.84 3.39
CA PRO A 302 -17.56 0.46 2.73
C PRO A 302 -17.43 1.63 3.72
N VAL A 303 -16.42 2.46 3.53
CA VAL A 303 -16.25 3.73 4.28
C VAL A 303 -16.78 4.94 3.52
N LEU A 304 -17.05 4.77 2.23
CA LEU A 304 -17.70 5.75 1.37
C LEU A 304 -19.10 5.24 1.00
N THR A 305 -20.13 5.98 1.41
CA THR A 305 -21.52 5.69 1.07
C THR A 305 -22.13 6.82 0.26
N LEU A 306 -22.96 6.44 -0.72
CA LEU A 306 -23.73 7.40 -1.50
C LEU A 306 -24.93 7.85 -0.68
N TYR A 307 -25.07 9.17 -0.53
CA TYR A 307 -26.30 9.74 0.01
C TYR A 307 -27.30 9.81 -1.14
N THR A 308 -28.27 8.90 -1.13
CA THR A 308 -29.49 8.94 -1.95
C THR A 308 -30.47 9.97 -1.41
#